data_AF-A0A2K8SME6-F1
#
_entry.id   AF-A0A2K8SME6-F1
#
_cell.length_a   1.000
_cell.length_b   1.000
_cell.length_c   1.000
_cell.angle_alpha   90.00
_cell.angle_beta   90.00
_cell.angle_gamma   90.00
#
_symmetry.space_group_name_H-M   'P 1'
#
loop_
_entity.id
_entity.type
_entity.pdbx_description
1 polymer ?
#
loop_
_entity_poly.entity_id
_entity_poly.type
_entity_poly.pdbx_seq_one_letter_code
_entity_poly.pdbx_strand_id
1 'polypeptide(L)'
;MAAKEAKSQVYYINLGGGLANAGAMRFAWRGKKDAYPKAVADELGVVIAKDTDAGLMFGAQSPRPALVRIGYTDANGSSRSTIRFCEPDKIGNVTTGGKLNAKKIKIAGKEYNINSCTLKSN
;
A
#
# COMPACT_ATOMS: atom_id res chain seq x y z
N MET A 1 -7.23 27.82 -17.31
CA MET A 1 -7.80 26.84 -16.36
C MET A 1 -6.65 26.05 -15.76
N ALA A 2 -6.37 26.19 -14.45
CA ALA A 2 -5.37 25.35 -13.80
C ALA A 2 -5.88 23.90 -13.78
N ALA A 3 -5.13 22.97 -14.38
CA ALA A 3 -5.45 21.56 -14.33
C ALA A 3 -5.52 21.14 -12.85
N LYS A 4 -6.73 20.81 -12.39
CA LYS A 4 -6.97 20.29 -11.03
C LYS A 4 -6.13 19.03 -10.90
N GLU A 5 -5.06 19.10 -10.10
CA GLU A 5 -4.10 18.01 -9.93
C GLU A 5 -4.85 16.68 -9.72
N ALA A 6 -4.48 15.64 -10.46
CA ALA A 6 -5.18 14.36 -10.39
C ALA A 6 -5.17 13.87 -8.94
N LYS A 7 -6.36 13.87 -8.32
CA LYS A 7 -6.55 13.45 -6.91
C LYS A 7 -6.22 11.96 -6.70
N SER A 8 -6.16 11.22 -7.80
CA SER A 8 -5.88 9.79 -7.87
C SER A 8 -4.55 9.51 -8.55
N GLN A 9 -3.90 8.44 -8.13
CA GLN A 9 -2.66 7.90 -8.70
C GLN A 9 -2.84 6.39 -8.90
N VAL A 10 -2.20 5.86 -9.94
CA VAL A 10 -2.13 4.42 -10.18
C VAL A 10 -1.03 3.82 -9.32
N TYR A 11 -1.37 2.75 -8.62
CA TYR A 11 -0.46 1.94 -7.85
C TYR A 11 -0.52 0.51 -8.34
N TYR A 12 0.56 -0.24 -8.19
CA TYR A 12 0.54 -1.68 -8.35
C TYR A 12 1.39 -2.39 -7.32
N ILE A 13 1.13 -3.69 -7.18
CA ILE A 13 1.94 -4.66 -6.43
C ILE A 13 2.12 -5.91 -7.26
N ASN A 14 3.18 -6.66 -6.99
CA ASN A 14 3.38 -7.97 -7.59
C ASN A 14 2.70 -9.04 -6.73
N LEU A 15 1.88 -9.90 -7.36
CA LEU A 15 1.16 -10.99 -6.71
C LEU A 15 1.89 -12.34 -6.81
N GLY A 16 3.22 -12.29 -6.70
CA GLY A 16 4.13 -13.40 -6.92
C GLY A 16 5.10 -13.10 -8.06
N GLY A 17 5.84 -14.12 -8.50
CA GLY A 17 6.93 -14.00 -9.44
C GLY A 17 8.18 -14.69 -8.88
N GLY A 18 9.04 -15.20 -9.77
CA GLY A 18 10.32 -15.76 -9.36
C GLY A 18 11.30 -14.68 -8.87
N LEU A 19 12.58 -15.03 -8.85
CA LEU A 19 13.65 -14.05 -8.58
C LEU A 19 13.46 -12.81 -9.48
N ALA A 20 13.46 -11.62 -8.87
CA ALA A 20 13.26 -10.33 -9.54
C ALA A 20 11.88 -10.10 -10.21
N ASN A 21 10.80 -10.71 -9.69
CA ASN A 21 9.42 -10.52 -10.18
C ASN A 21 9.21 -11.02 -11.62
N ALA A 22 10.05 -11.94 -12.11
CA ALA A 22 9.85 -12.57 -13.40
C ALA A 22 8.54 -13.38 -13.40
N GLY A 23 7.63 -13.08 -14.35
CA GLY A 23 6.31 -13.71 -14.43
C GLY A 23 5.28 -13.18 -13.42
N ALA A 24 5.60 -12.12 -12.68
CA ALA A 24 4.71 -11.54 -11.68
C ALA A 24 3.42 -10.98 -12.26
N MET A 25 2.30 -11.31 -11.62
CA MET A 25 1.02 -10.64 -11.87
C MET A 25 1.01 -9.26 -11.21
N ARG A 26 0.97 -8.19 -12.02
CA ARG A 26 0.93 -6.80 -11.51
C ARG A 26 -0.51 -6.36 -11.25
N PHE A 27 -0.96 -6.53 -10.01
CA PHE A 27 -2.26 -6.03 -9.60
C PHE A 27 -2.22 -4.53 -9.43
N ALA A 28 -3.03 -3.82 -10.23
CA ALA A 28 -3.08 -2.37 -10.25
C ALA A 28 -4.41 -1.82 -9.75
N TRP A 29 -4.35 -0.68 -9.05
CA TRP A 29 -5.54 0.04 -8.60
C TRP A 29 -5.31 1.56 -8.61
N ARG A 30 -6.40 2.32 -8.63
CA ARG A 30 -6.36 3.78 -8.47
C ARG A 30 -6.62 4.13 -7.01
N GLY A 31 -5.73 4.90 -6.40
CA GLY A 31 -5.84 5.37 -5.01
C GLY A 31 -5.54 6.86 -4.89
N LYS A 32 -5.71 7.46 -3.71
CA LYS A 32 -5.34 8.87 -3.50
C LYS A 32 -3.82 9.07 -3.65
N LYS A 33 -3.38 10.22 -4.18
CA LYS A 33 -1.96 10.56 -4.44
C LYS A 33 -1.01 10.48 -3.22
N ASP A 34 -1.58 10.44 -2.02
CA ASP A 34 -0.85 10.37 -0.74
C ASP A 34 -1.15 9.10 0.08
N ALA A 35 -1.91 8.15 -0.47
CA ALA A 35 -2.35 6.97 0.29
C ALA A 35 -1.18 6.08 0.73
N TYR A 36 -0.08 6.11 -0.02
CA TYR A 36 1.15 5.36 0.21
C TYR A 36 2.35 6.30 0.16
N PRO A 37 2.71 6.95 1.29
CA PRO A 37 3.99 7.65 1.38
C PRO A 37 5.14 6.71 1.03
N LYS A 38 6.18 7.21 0.34
CA LYS A 38 7.28 6.37 -0.19
C LYS A 38 7.83 5.38 0.84
N ALA A 39 8.11 5.83 2.06
CA ALA A 39 8.65 4.98 3.13
C ALA A 39 7.72 3.82 3.55
N VAL A 40 6.41 3.98 3.39
CA VAL A 40 5.41 2.93 3.64
C VAL A 40 5.23 2.06 2.38
N ALA A 41 5.25 2.68 1.20
CA ALA A 41 5.15 2.01 -0.09
C ALA A 41 6.27 0.98 -0.27
N ASP A 42 7.52 1.36 0.01
CA ASP A 42 8.70 0.50 -0.13
C ASP A 42 8.62 -0.75 0.76
N GLU A 43 8.05 -0.64 1.96
CA GLU A 43 7.89 -1.78 2.86
C GLU A 43 6.72 -2.67 2.48
N LEU A 44 5.63 -2.08 1.98
CA LEU A 44 4.45 -2.82 1.50
C LEU A 44 4.65 -3.40 0.10
N GLY A 45 5.74 -3.05 -0.59
CA GLY A 45 5.99 -3.44 -1.99
C GLY A 45 5.10 -2.71 -3.00
N VAL A 46 4.57 -1.54 -2.64
CA VAL A 46 3.67 -0.78 -3.50
C VAL A 46 4.48 0.14 -4.41
N VAL A 47 4.22 0.06 -5.71
CA VAL A 47 4.90 0.87 -6.72
C VAL A 47 3.93 1.85 -7.35
N ILE A 48 4.40 3.07 -7.60
CA ILE A 48 3.67 4.10 -8.34
C ILE A 48 3.81 3.81 -9.83
N ALA A 49 2.69 3.65 -10.52
CA ALA A 49 2.66 3.42 -11.96
C ALA A 49 2.06 4.60 -12.72
N LYS A 50 2.31 4.62 -14.03
CA LYS A 50 1.59 5.45 -14.99
C LYS A 50 0.46 4.63 -15.62
N ASP A 51 -0.60 5.29 -16.08
CA ASP A 51 -1.68 4.60 -16.82
C ASP A 51 -1.18 3.92 -18.12
N THR A 52 -0.02 4.34 -18.64
CA THR A 52 0.60 3.77 -19.85
C THR A 52 1.50 2.56 -19.59
N ASP A 53 1.69 2.15 -18.34
CA ASP A 53 2.59 1.04 -18.02
C ASP A 53 1.97 -0.30 -18.46
N ALA A 54 2.77 -1.12 -19.15
CA ALA A 54 2.33 -2.41 -19.66
C ALA A 54 2.17 -3.47 -18.56
N GLY A 55 1.19 -4.36 -18.75
CA GLY A 55 0.96 -5.52 -17.88
C GLY A 55 0.23 -5.22 -16.57
N LEU A 56 -0.29 -3.99 -16.38
CA LEU A 56 -1.11 -3.63 -15.24
C LEU A 56 -2.50 -4.27 -15.34
N MET A 57 -2.90 -5.00 -14.31
CA MET A 57 -4.22 -5.63 -14.23
C MET A 57 -5.11 -4.87 -13.25
N PHE A 58 -6.07 -4.13 -13.79
CA PHE A 58 -7.11 -3.46 -13.02
C PHE A 58 -8.30 -4.41 -12.79
N GLY A 59 -8.83 -4.42 -11.57
CA GLY A 59 -10.05 -5.19 -11.26
C GLY A 59 -9.86 -6.70 -11.14
N ALA A 60 -8.62 -7.21 -11.18
CA ALA A 60 -8.34 -8.63 -10.99
C ALA A 60 -8.77 -9.08 -9.58
N GLN A 61 -9.64 -10.08 -9.49
CA GLN A 61 -10.12 -10.59 -8.19
C GLN A 61 -9.35 -11.82 -7.69
N SER A 62 -8.54 -12.45 -8.55
CA SER A 62 -7.74 -13.63 -8.21
C SER A 62 -6.37 -13.63 -8.92
N PRO A 63 -5.25 -13.88 -8.21
CA PRO A 63 -5.18 -13.90 -6.74
C PRO A 63 -5.52 -12.51 -6.17
N ARG A 64 -6.12 -12.47 -4.98
CA ARG A 64 -6.40 -11.20 -4.30
C ARG A 64 -5.16 -10.77 -3.52
N PRO A 65 -4.71 -9.52 -3.63
CA PRO A 65 -3.67 -8.98 -2.77
C PRO A 65 -3.89 -9.23 -1.28
N ALA A 66 -2.80 -9.43 -0.55
CA ALA A 66 -2.85 -9.38 0.90
C ALA A 66 -3.22 -7.97 1.38
N LEU A 67 -4.01 -7.93 2.44
CA LEU A 67 -4.47 -6.70 3.06
C LEU A 67 -3.83 -6.60 4.44
N VAL A 68 -3.13 -5.50 4.71
CA VAL A 68 -2.56 -5.21 6.03
C VAL A 68 -3.40 -4.12 6.69
N ARG A 69 -3.77 -4.35 7.94
CA ARG A 69 -4.35 -3.35 8.83
C ARG A 69 -3.20 -2.61 9.53
N ILE A 70 -3.13 -1.31 9.31
CA ILE A 70 -2.15 -0.41 9.92
C ILE A 70 -2.87 0.38 11.00
N GLY A 71 -2.49 0.18 12.26
CA GLY A 71 -2.95 0.94 13.41
C GLY A 71 -2.13 2.21 13.59
N TYR A 72 -2.79 3.33 13.90
CA TYR A 72 -2.16 4.62 14.17
C TYR A 72 -2.94 5.39 15.24
N THR A 73 -2.29 6.31 15.94
CA THR A 73 -2.94 7.21 16.90
C THR A 73 -3.20 8.56 16.25
N ASP A 74 -4.42 9.06 16.34
CA ASP A 74 -4.76 10.42 15.87
C ASP A 74 -4.33 11.50 16.87
N ALA A 75 -4.44 12.78 16.47
CA ALA A 75 -4.00 13.91 17.30
C ALA A 75 -4.74 14.01 18.65
N ASN A 76 -5.90 13.34 18.78
CA ASN A 76 -6.69 13.31 20.01
C ASN A 76 -6.35 12.10 20.90
N GLY A 77 -5.27 11.37 20.58
CA GLY A 77 -4.88 10.17 21.31
C GLY A 77 -5.75 8.94 20.99
N SER A 78 -6.68 9.03 20.03
CA SER A 78 -7.56 7.91 19.71
C SER A 78 -6.90 6.93 18.75
N SER A 79 -7.01 5.65 19.06
CA SER A 79 -6.53 4.58 18.18
C SER A 79 -7.43 4.44 16.96
N ARG A 80 -6.85 4.49 15.77
CA ARG A 80 -7.50 4.33 14.48
C ARG A 80 -6.77 3.28 13.66
N SER A 81 -7.40 2.81 12.60
CA SER A 81 -6.74 1.93 11.65
C SER A 81 -7.08 2.25 10.21
N THR A 82 -6.22 1.83 9.30
CA THR A 82 -6.48 1.87 7.87
C THR A 82 -6.05 0.55 7.23
N ILE A 83 -6.66 0.20 6.10
CA ILE A 83 -6.33 -1.01 5.35
C ILE A 83 -5.53 -0.61 4.12
N ARG A 84 -4.45 -1.34 3.85
CA ARG A 84 -3.58 -1.16 2.69
C ARG A 84 -3.28 -2.50 2.03
N PHE A 85 -3.03 -2.47 0.73
CA PHE A 85 -2.52 -3.62 0.01
C PHE A 85 -1.04 -3.82 0.34
N CYS A 86 -0.62 -5.08 0.35
CA CYS A 86 0.75 -5.49 0.60
C CYS A 86 1.12 -6.59 -0.40
N GLU A 87 2.34 -6.53 -0.93
CA GLU A 87 2.93 -7.65 -1.66
C GLU A 87 3.02 -8.88 -0.74
N PRO A 88 2.66 -10.08 -1.23
CA PRO A 88 2.69 -11.31 -0.42
C PRO A 88 4.04 -11.56 0.27
N ASP A 89 5.15 -11.34 -0.44
CA ASP A 89 6.50 -11.58 0.07
C ASP A 89 6.93 -10.57 1.15
N LYS A 90 6.20 -9.46 1.29
CA LYS A 90 6.48 -8.41 2.28
C LYS A 90 5.69 -8.58 3.56
N ILE A 91 4.66 -9.44 3.58
CA ILE A 91 3.75 -9.60 4.72
C ILE A 91 4.52 -9.85 6.02
N GLY A 92 5.40 -10.85 6.05
CA GLY A 92 6.12 -11.22 7.27
C GLY A 92 6.97 -10.06 7.81
N ASN A 93 7.67 -9.35 6.94
CA ASN A 93 8.48 -8.21 7.36
C ASN A 93 7.65 -7.05 7.93
N VAL A 94 6.43 -6.86 7.41
CA VAL A 94 5.54 -5.78 7.81
C VAL A 94 4.77 -6.12 9.08
N THR A 95 4.30 -7.36 9.24
CA THR A 95 3.45 -7.76 10.38
C THR A 95 4.27 -8.23 11.56
N THR A 96 5.11 -9.25 11.40
CA THR A 96 5.94 -9.81 12.48
C THR A 96 7.27 -9.10 12.61
N GLY A 97 7.85 -8.64 11.51
CA GLY A 97 9.11 -7.87 11.50
C GLY A 97 8.97 -6.41 11.95
N GLY A 98 7.74 -5.88 12.07
CA GLY A 98 7.47 -4.56 12.62
C GLY A 98 8.06 -3.38 11.85
N LYS A 99 8.48 -3.55 10.58
CA LYS A 99 9.19 -2.52 9.80
C LYS A 99 8.42 -1.21 9.62
N LEU A 100 7.10 -1.24 9.83
CA LEU A 100 6.23 -0.06 9.75
C LEU A 100 6.03 0.65 11.10
N ASN A 101 6.32 0.05 12.26
CA ASN A 101 5.97 0.58 13.59
C ASN A 101 6.73 1.86 14.02
N ALA A 102 7.71 2.31 13.23
CA ALA A 102 8.41 3.57 13.44
C ALA A 102 8.17 4.58 12.31
N LYS A 103 7.35 4.22 11.32
CA LYS A 103 7.11 5.04 10.13
C LYS A 103 5.83 5.85 10.29
N LYS A 104 5.72 6.88 9.47
CA LYS A 104 4.53 7.72 9.39
C LYS A 104 3.65 7.32 8.22
N ILE A 105 2.35 7.27 8.46
CA ILE A 105 1.33 7.11 7.41
C ILE A 105 0.59 8.42 7.20
N LYS A 106 0.26 8.72 5.94
CA LYS A 106 -0.53 9.90 5.57
C LYS A 106 -1.99 9.51 5.33
N ILE A 107 -2.90 10.07 6.12
CA ILE A 107 -4.35 9.84 6.01
C ILE A 107 -5.04 11.21 5.91
N ALA A 108 -5.81 11.41 4.83
CA ALA A 108 -6.53 12.66 4.59
C ALA A 108 -5.66 13.93 4.71
N GLY A 109 -4.40 13.85 4.24
CA GLY A 109 -3.46 14.97 4.26
C GLY A 109 -2.70 15.16 5.58
N LYS A 110 -3.00 14.38 6.63
CA LYS A 110 -2.31 14.44 7.93
C LYS A 110 -1.40 13.23 8.11
N GLU A 111 -0.26 13.44 8.76
CA GLU A 111 0.67 12.37 9.11
C GLU A 111 0.38 11.82 10.50
N TYR A 112 0.49 10.50 10.64
CA TYR A 112 0.30 9.79 11.91
C TYR A 112 1.40 8.76 12.10
N ASN A 113 1.82 8.56 13.34
CA ASN A 113 2.73 7.48 13.69
C ASN A 113 1.99 6.15 13.59
N ILE A 114 2.63 5.18 12.95
CA ILE A 114 2.14 3.81 12.90
C ILE A 114 2.53 3.12 14.21
N ASN A 115 1.57 2.44 14.84
CA ASN A 115 1.80 1.77 16.12
C ASN A 115 1.76 0.25 15.97
N SER A 116 1.03 -0.26 14.98
CA SER A 116 0.87 -1.69 14.75
C SER A 116 0.56 -2.00 13.30
N CYS A 117 0.96 -3.18 12.84
CA CYS A 117 0.63 -3.73 11.54
C CYS A 117 0.24 -5.19 11.68
N THR A 118 -0.98 -5.55 11.25
CA THR A 118 -1.47 -6.93 11.29
C THR A 118 -2.02 -7.34 9.93
N LEU A 119 -1.92 -8.62 9.60
CA LEU A 119 -2.61 -9.14 8.42
C LEU A 119 -4.11 -9.03 8.68
N LYS A 120 -4.84 -8.47 7.72
CA LYS A 120 -6.30 -8.48 7.75
C LYS A 120 -6.76 -9.89 7.39
N SER A 121 -7.16 -10.67 8.39
CA SER A 121 -7.95 -11.87 8.16
C SER A 121 -9.28 -11.47 7.52
N ASN A 122 -9.65 -12.15 6.43
CA ASN A 122 -11.00 -12.04 5.88
C ASN A 122 -12.00 -12.74 6.79
#